data_AF-A0A7R9QWP3-F1
#
_entry.id   AF-A0A7R9QWP3-F1
#
_cell.length_a   1.000
_cell.length_b   1.000
_cell.length_c   1.000
_cell.angle_alpha   90.00
_cell.angle_beta   90.00
_cell.angle_gamma   90.00
#
_symmetry.space_group_name_H-M   'P 1'
#
loop_
_entity.id
_entity.type
_entity.pdbx_description
1 polymer ?
#
loop_
_entity_poly.entity_id
_entity_poly.type
_entity_poly.pdbx_seq_one_letter_code
_entity_poly.pdbx_strand_id
1 'polypeptide(L)'
;MEQNKIVPDVIDTIPQNIIQVHYPSGVDVNMGNELTPLSVKDEPTVQWSAEEGVYYTLVMVDPDAGRNPQIKHWLVVNIPGNDVSKGETLANYGGSSPPVKTTPNRYIFLVYKQPGHLIHSETPLSKGEGGGRGGFNIREFAKTYNLSEPYAGNFYLANGDEYSVQKRIQMGLSNGSFVIELTYKVMEQNKVVPDVIDTIPKHIIKVHYSSGVDVNLGNELTPLLVKDEPTVEWVAEEGVYYTLVMTDPDVGERSEIKHWLVVNIPGSDVSKGETLAAYRGSGPPLEPPPHRYIFLVYKQPGHLKHEETPVGFDSVEGRICFKVREFAKKYNLGEPYAGNLYVAKGDAYSEERRAQRRQQQNK
;
A
#
# COMPACT_ATOMS: atom_id res chain seq x y z
N MET A 1 22.64 -0.06 19.43
CA MET A 1 22.78 -1.13 18.41
C MET A 1 22.69 -2.54 19.02
N GLU A 2 23.34 -2.82 20.16
CA GLU A 2 23.26 -4.13 20.85
C GLU A 2 21.85 -4.52 21.31
N GLN A 3 21.10 -3.58 21.90
CA GLN A 3 19.72 -3.82 22.34
C GLN A 3 18.80 -4.27 21.18
N ASN A 4 19.06 -3.76 19.98
CA ASN A 4 18.33 -4.10 18.75
C ASN A 4 19.02 -5.24 17.96
N LYS A 5 20.00 -5.91 18.57
CA LYS A 5 20.79 -7.01 18.01
C LYS A 5 21.45 -6.71 16.66
N ILE A 6 21.62 -5.44 16.29
CA ILE A 6 22.38 -5.07 15.08
C ILE A 6 23.81 -5.59 15.21
N VAL A 7 24.36 -5.47 16.42
CA VAL A 7 25.45 -6.30 16.90
C VAL A 7 24.82 -7.41 17.76
N PRO A 8 25.03 -8.71 17.47
CA PRO A 8 25.91 -9.26 16.45
C PRO A 8 25.19 -9.70 15.16
N ASP A 9 23.91 -9.40 14.92
CA ASP A 9 23.20 -10.01 13.78
C ASP A 9 23.72 -9.52 12.42
N VAL A 10 24.07 -8.24 12.31
CA VAL A 10 24.37 -7.56 11.03
C VAL A 10 25.84 -7.17 10.90
N ILE A 11 26.42 -6.66 11.98
CA ILE A 11 27.83 -6.27 12.08
C ILE A 11 28.44 -6.78 13.38
N ASP A 12 29.76 -6.86 13.43
CA ASP A 12 30.48 -7.46 14.57
C ASP A 12 30.98 -6.42 15.58
N THR A 13 31.10 -5.16 15.16
CA THR A 13 31.56 -4.05 15.99
C THR A 13 30.62 -2.86 15.90
N ILE A 14 30.52 -2.08 16.98
CA ILE A 14 29.73 -0.84 16.99
C ILE A 14 30.54 0.26 16.26
N PRO A 15 29.99 0.90 15.22
CA PRO A 15 30.64 2.03 14.58
C PRO A 15 30.91 3.16 15.58
N GLN A 16 32.10 3.75 15.51
CA GLN A 16 32.48 4.83 16.43
C GLN A 16 31.83 6.17 16.09
N ASN A 17 31.38 6.34 14.84
CA ASN A 17 30.72 7.55 14.37
C ASN A 17 29.23 7.33 14.10
N ILE A 18 28.46 8.42 14.11
CA ILE A 18 27.05 8.41 13.77
C ILE A 18 26.89 9.01 12.36
N ILE A 19 26.17 8.30 11.50
CA ILE A 19 25.66 8.90 10.25
C ILE A 19 24.38 9.69 10.56
N GLN A 20 24.37 10.97 10.17
CA GLN A 20 23.18 11.81 10.21
C GLN A 20 22.34 11.51 8.99
N VAL A 21 21.04 11.28 9.17
CA VAL A 21 20.10 10.92 8.10
C VAL A 21 18.83 11.75 8.28
N HIS A 22 18.57 12.66 7.34
CA HIS A 22 17.44 13.58 7.36
C HIS A 22 16.54 13.34 6.15
N TYR A 23 15.26 13.06 6.39
CA TYR A 23 14.29 12.82 5.32
C TYR A 23 13.61 14.11 4.86
N PRO A 24 13.23 14.22 3.57
CA PRO A 24 12.46 15.36 3.06
C PRO A 24 11.12 15.59 3.79
N SER A 25 10.56 14.58 4.46
CA SER A 25 9.36 14.72 5.29
C SER A 25 9.61 15.47 6.61
N GLY A 26 10.85 15.82 6.92
CA GLY A 26 11.27 16.49 8.15
C GLY A 26 11.57 15.54 9.33
N VAL A 27 11.65 14.22 9.11
CA VAL A 27 12.00 13.26 10.18
C VAL A 27 13.48 12.89 10.11
N ASP A 28 14.08 12.68 11.29
CA ASP A 28 15.46 12.27 11.46
C ASP A 28 15.57 10.83 11.96
N VAL A 29 16.63 10.13 11.56
CA VAL A 29 16.99 8.82 12.11
C VAL A 29 17.79 9.01 13.40
N ASN A 30 17.31 8.42 14.49
CA ASN A 30 17.84 8.58 15.83
C ASN A 30 17.93 7.22 16.55
N MET A 31 18.99 6.45 16.26
CA MET A 31 19.42 5.25 17.00
C MET A 31 18.29 4.33 17.49
N GLY A 32 17.38 3.98 16.60
CA GLY A 32 16.28 3.05 16.86
C GLY A 32 14.93 3.69 17.12
N ASN A 33 14.77 4.99 16.83
CA ASN A 33 13.44 5.59 16.78
C ASN A 33 12.54 4.89 15.77
N GLU A 34 11.23 4.92 16.03
CA GLU A 34 10.23 4.42 15.10
C GLU A 34 9.89 5.48 14.05
N LEU A 35 9.94 5.10 12.77
CA LEU A 35 9.56 5.94 11.63
C LEU A 35 8.57 5.18 10.75
N THR A 36 7.68 5.89 10.05
CA THR A 36 6.70 5.26 9.16
C THR A 36 7.28 5.10 7.75
N PRO A 37 6.95 4.01 7.04
CA PRO A 37 7.35 3.86 5.64
C PRO A 37 6.97 5.04 4.76
N LEU A 38 5.81 5.66 5.00
CA LEU A 38 5.39 6.87 4.30
C LEU A 38 6.34 8.06 4.55
N SER A 39 6.78 8.30 5.79
CA SER A 39 7.68 9.44 6.09
C SER A 39 9.07 9.26 5.46
N VAL A 40 9.50 8.01 5.29
CA VAL A 40 10.85 7.68 4.76
C VAL A 40 10.82 7.22 3.30
N LYS A 41 9.75 7.52 2.56
CA LYS A 41 9.57 7.03 1.18
C LYS A 41 10.56 7.61 0.17
N ASP A 42 11.02 8.84 0.41
CA ASP A 42 11.92 9.58 -0.46
C ASP A 42 13.36 9.50 0.06
N GLU A 43 14.34 9.64 -0.85
CA GLU A 43 15.76 9.54 -0.52
C GLU A 43 16.16 10.61 0.51
N PRO A 44 16.83 10.24 1.61
CA PRO A 44 17.28 11.19 2.62
C PRO A 44 18.58 11.89 2.22
N THR A 45 18.84 13.05 2.81
CA THR A 45 20.21 13.57 2.87
C THR A 45 20.97 12.86 3.98
N VAL A 46 22.23 12.53 3.72
CA VAL A 46 23.07 11.86 4.72
C VAL A 46 24.42 12.55 4.86
N GLN A 47 24.95 12.56 6.08
CA GLN A 47 26.24 13.16 6.40
C GLN A 47 26.99 12.35 7.47
N TRP A 48 28.31 12.33 7.37
CA TRP A 48 29.22 11.83 8.39
C TRP A 48 30.51 12.66 8.39
N SER A 49 31.29 12.53 9.46
CA SER A 49 32.63 13.11 9.53
C SER A 49 33.57 12.31 8.63
N ALA A 50 33.92 12.85 7.47
CA ALA A 50 34.77 12.19 6.49
C ALA A 50 36.21 12.69 6.56
N GLU A 51 37.15 11.79 6.27
CA GLU A 51 38.57 12.09 6.14
C GLU A 51 38.88 12.55 4.71
N GLU A 52 39.75 13.54 4.59
CA GLU A 52 40.18 14.07 3.30
C GLU A 52 40.90 13.00 2.48
N GLY A 53 40.56 12.89 1.19
CA GLY A 53 41.16 11.92 0.27
C GLY A 53 40.70 10.47 0.46
N VAL A 54 39.81 10.18 1.41
CA VAL A 54 39.26 8.84 1.64
C VAL A 54 37.97 8.64 0.86
N TYR A 55 37.83 7.45 0.26
CA TYR A 55 36.59 7.01 -0.35
C TYR A 55 35.77 6.17 0.61
N TYR A 56 34.46 6.27 0.51
CA TYR A 56 33.52 5.60 1.40
C TYR A 56 32.48 4.80 0.62
N THR A 57 32.00 3.73 1.25
CA THR A 57 30.80 3.00 0.87
C THR A 57 29.68 3.32 1.86
N LEU A 58 28.52 3.71 1.35
CA LEU A 58 27.28 3.86 2.09
C LEU A 58 26.34 2.70 1.74
N VAL A 59 25.74 2.08 2.77
CA VAL A 59 24.73 1.05 2.58
C VAL A 59 23.56 1.24 3.56
N MET A 60 22.35 0.96 3.09
CA MET A 60 21.16 0.79 3.91
C MET A 60 20.66 -0.65 3.76
N VAL A 61 20.59 -1.40 4.86
CA VAL A 61 20.17 -2.82 4.88
C VAL A 61 18.96 -3.06 5.78
N ASP A 62 18.13 -4.02 5.37
CA ASP A 62 17.03 -4.60 6.15
C ASP A 62 17.34 -6.10 6.37
N PRO A 63 17.69 -6.53 7.60
CA PRO A 63 17.95 -7.92 7.93
C PRO A 63 16.67 -8.74 8.22
N ASP A 64 15.50 -8.11 8.30
CA ASP A 64 14.27 -8.66 8.87
C ASP A 64 13.20 -9.00 7.80
N ALA A 65 13.54 -8.86 6.52
CA ALA A 65 12.67 -9.17 5.38
C ALA A 65 12.63 -10.68 5.00
N GLY A 66 13.23 -11.57 5.80
CA GLY A 66 13.20 -13.02 5.59
C GLY A 66 14.13 -13.79 6.53
N ARG A 67 14.24 -15.12 6.35
CA ARG A 67 15.35 -15.91 6.93
C ARG A 67 16.53 -15.73 5.99
N ASN A 68 17.50 -14.90 6.36
CA ASN A 68 18.83 -14.71 5.73
C ASN A 68 18.94 -15.19 4.27
N PRO A 69 19.13 -14.29 3.29
CA PRO A 69 19.97 -13.08 3.39
C PRO A 69 19.23 -11.73 3.49
N GLN A 70 19.97 -10.65 3.81
CA GLN A 70 19.49 -9.27 3.99
C GLN A 70 18.98 -8.67 2.68
N ILE A 71 18.16 -7.62 2.76
CA ILE A 71 17.80 -6.78 1.61
C ILE A 71 18.63 -5.49 1.64
N LYS A 72 19.30 -5.16 0.53
CA LYS A 72 19.92 -3.85 0.33
C LYS A 72 18.89 -2.83 -0.19
N HIS A 73 18.60 -1.83 0.63
CA HIS A 73 17.70 -0.73 0.28
C HIS A 73 18.42 0.42 -0.42
N TRP A 74 19.70 0.61 -0.16
CA TRP A 74 20.54 1.61 -0.81
C TRP A 74 21.99 1.16 -0.76
N LEU A 75 22.75 1.33 -1.84
CA LEU A 75 24.17 1.02 -1.89
C LEU A 75 24.86 1.99 -2.85
N VAL A 76 25.80 2.76 -2.31
CA VAL A 76 26.62 3.73 -3.05
C VAL A 76 28.07 3.50 -2.66
N VAL A 77 28.95 3.31 -3.63
CA VAL A 77 30.39 3.13 -3.44
C VAL A 77 31.15 4.32 -4.01
N ASN A 78 32.46 4.37 -3.79
CA ASN A 78 33.34 5.37 -4.37
C ASN A 78 32.93 6.81 -4.04
N ILE A 79 32.35 7.03 -2.85
CA ILE A 79 31.94 8.35 -2.37
C ILE A 79 33.19 9.11 -1.93
N PRO A 80 33.60 10.21 -2.58
CA PRO A 80 34.72 11.01 -2.11
C PRO A 80 34.30 11.82 -0.88
N GLY A 81 34.93 11.57 0.26
CA GLY A 81 34.56 12.22 1.52
C GLY A 81 33.15 11.84 1.98
N ASN A 82 32.23 12.81 1.98
CA ASN A 82 30.81 12.61 2.32
C ASN A 82 29.84 13.08 1.23
N ASP A 83 30.35 13.37 0.03
CA ASP A 83 29.52 13.83 -1.09
C ASP A 83 28.92 12.64 -1.85
N VAL A 84 27.81 12.11 -1.32
CA VAL A 84 27.11 10.93 -1.87
C VAL A 84 26.76 11.11 -3.34
N SER A 85 26.49 12.34 -3.78
CA SER A 85 26.13 12.65 -5.18
C SER A 85 27.26 12.38 -6.18
N LYS A 86 28.51 12.30 -5.70
CA LYS A 86 29.69 11.97 -6.50
C LYS A 86 30.08 10.50 -6.44
N GLY A 87 29.36 9.69 -5.67
CA GLY A 87 29.58 8.25 -5.61
C GLY A 87 28.94 7.49 -6.79
N GLU A 88 29.28 6.22 -6.89
CA GLU A 88 28.72 5.28 -7.85
C GLU A 88 27.57 4.50 -7.20
N THR A 89 26.33 4.74 -7.66
CA THR A 89 25.14 4.10 -7.08
C THR A 89 24.93 2.70 -7.67
N LEU A 90 25.10 1.67 -6.82
CA LEU A 90 24.90 0.27 -7.19
C LEU A 90 23.50 -0.23 -6.89
N ALA A 91 22.81 0.40 -5.93
CA ALA A 91 21.38 0.19 -5.74
C ALA A 91 20.76 1.52 -5.31
N ASN A 92 19.87 2.07 -6.13
CA ASN A 92 19.15 3.31 -5.81
C ASN A 92 18.31 3.16 -4.54
N TYR A 93 18.08 4.28 -3.85
CA TYR A 93 17.28 4.32 -2.63
C TYR A 93 15.90 3.69 -2.85
N GLY A 94 15.64 2.63 -2.10
CA GLY A 94 14.43 1.82 -2.21
C GLY A 94 13.35 2.16 -1.20
N GLY A 95 13.63 2.93 -0.14
CA GLY A 95 12.70 3.19 0.97
C GLY A 95 12.33 1.93 1.78
N SER A 96 11.75 2.10 2.95
CA SER A 96 11.20 0.97 3.71
C SER A 96 9.88 0.49 3.11
N SER A 97 9.64 -0.82 3.18
CA SER A 97 8.36 -1.43 2.80
C SER A 97 8.12 -2.75 3.56
N PRO A 98 8.27 -2.73 4.90
CA PRO A 98 8.10 -3.94 5.69
C PRO A 98 6.63 -4.39 5.62
N PRO A 99 6.34 -5.68 5.76
CA PRO A 99 4.97 -6.11 5.96
C PRO A 99 4.41 -5.52 7.26
N VAL A 100 3.09 -5.40 7.35
CA VAL A 100 2.41 -5.13 8.62
C VAL A 100 2.57 -6.38 9.49
N LYS A 101 3.28 -6.24 10.62
CA LYS A 101 3.48 -7.33 11.59
C LYS A 101 3.62 -6.79 13.00
N THR A 102 3.75 -7.66 13.99
CA THR A 102 3.88 -7.26 15.40
C THR A 102 5.28 -6.74 15.76
N THR A 103 6.30 -7.10 14.99
CA THR A 103 7.69 -6.74 15.27
C THR A 103 8.25 -5.89 14.13
N PRO A 104 8.68 -4.64 14.37
CA PRO A 104 9.19 -3.77 13.32
C PRO A 104 10.48 -4.31 12.69
N ASN A 105 10.72 -3.97 11.42
CA ASN A 105 12.01 -4.20 10.74
C ASN A 105 13.02 -3.12 11.14
N ARG A 106 14.28 -3.52 11.23
CA ARG A 106 15.43 -2.65 11.42
C ARG A 106 15.93 -2.18 10.06
N TYR A 107 16.00 -0.86 9.87
CA TYR A 107 16.60 -0.26 8.68
C TYR A 107 17.89 0.43 9.08
N ILE A 108 19.01 -0.14 8.65
CA ILE A 108 20.33 0.15 9.22
C ILE A 108 21.18 0.82 8.15
N PHE A 109 21.61 2.05 8.43
CA PHE A 109 22.60 2.77 7.63
C PHE A 109 24.00 2.49 8.17
N LEU A 110 24.91 2.13 7.29
CA LEU A 110 26.31 1.88 7.61
C LEU A 110 27.20 2.58 6.58
N VAL A 111 28.31 3.13 7.06
CA VAL A 111 29.37 3.71 6.25
C VAL A 111 30.66 2.95 6.53
N TYR A 112 31.40 2.62 5.48
CA TYR A 112 32.70 1.95 5.56
C TYR A 112 33.75 2.76 4.82
N LYS A 113 34.99 2.77 5.32
CA LYS A 113 36.13 3.28 4.56
C LYS A 113 36.52 2.25 3.51
N GLN A 114 36.83 2.73 2.31
CA GLN A 114 37.39 1.91 1.24
C GLN A 114 38.92 1.98 1.29
N PRO A 115 39.63 0.93 0.84
CA PRO A 115 41.09 0.96 0.71
C PRO A 115 41.58 1.92 -0.39
N GLY A 116 40.66 2.39 -1.25
CA GLY A 116 40.87 3.31 -2.35
C GLY A 116 39.59 3.40 -3.19
N HIS A 117 39.72 3.84 -4.43
CA HIS A 117 38.63 3.72 -5.40
C HIS A 117 38.42 2.24 -5.73
N LEU A 118 37.23 1.72 -5.47
CA LEU A 118 36.86 0.33 -5.75
C LEU A 118 36.71 0.12 -7.25
N ILE A 119 37.11 -1.07 -7.69
CA ILE A 119 36.76 -1.63 -8.99
C ILE A 119 35.73 -2.72 -8.70
N HIS A 120 34.49 -2.53 -9.15
CA HIS A 120 33.39 -3.46 -8.90
C HIS A 120 32.82 -4.00 -10.22
N SER A 121 32.20 -5.18 -10.14
CA SER A 121 31.44 -5.80 -11.24
C SER A 121 29.95 -5.92 -10.91
N GLU A 122 29.50 -5.27 -9.83
CA GLU A 122 28.09 -5.24 -9.43
C GLU A 122 27.22 -4.61 -10.52
N THR A 123 26.07 -5.20 -10.77
CA THR A 123 25.08 -4.64 -11.70
C THR A 123 24.22 -3.59 -10.98
N PRO A 124 24.19 -2.32 -11.43
CA PRO A 124 23.39 -1.29 -10.79
C PRO A 124 21.89 -1.62 -10.82
N LEU A 125 21.20 -1.43 -9.70
CA LEU A 125 19.76 -1.60 -9.57
C LEU A 125 19.03 -0.26 -9.61
N SER A 126 18.03 -0.15 -10.47
CA SER A 126 17.24 1.07 -10.64
C SER A 126 16.17 1.25 -9.54
N LYS A 127 15.55 2.44 -9.49
CA LYS A 127 14.48 2.74 -8.54
C LYS A 127 13.22 1.97 -8.93
N GLY A 128 12.67 1.17 -8.01
CA GLY A 128 11.45 0.37 -8.24
C GLY A 128 11.70 -1.06 -8.71
N GLU A 129 12.94 -1.43 -9.07
CA GLU A 129 13.31 -2.82 -9.29
C GLU A 129 13.37 -3.58 -7.96
N GLY A 130 12.39 -4.47 -7.74
CA GLY A 130 12.39 -5.40 -6.60
C GLY A 130 13.38 -6.56 -6.78
N GLY A 131 13.69 -6.94 -8.03
CA GLY A 131 14.66 -7.98 -8.36
C GLY A 131 16.09 -7.61 -7.97
N GLY A 132 16.86 -8.57 -7.45
CA GLY A 132 18.30 -8.40 -7.15
C GLY A 132 18.64 -7.68 -5.84
N ARG A 133 17.66 -7.18 -5.08
CA ARG A 133 17.89 -6.51 -3.78
C ARG A 133 18.04 -7.48 -2.61
N GLY A 134 17.31 -8.59 -2.64
CA GLY A 134 17.54 -9.72 -1.72
C GLY A 134 18.86 -10.43 -2.06
N GLY A 135 19.30 -11.32 -1.19
CA GLY A 135 20.60 -11.99 -1.39
C GLY A 135 21.77 -11.34 -0.70
N PHE A 136 21.60 -10.15 -0.12
CA PHE A 136 22.71 -9.32 0.32
C PHE A 136 23.23 -9.71 1.70
N ASN A 137 24.55 -9.62 1.88
CA ASN A 137 25.20 -9.78 3.17
C ASN A 137 26.32 -8.74 3.28
N ILE A 138 26.13 -7.75 4.17
CA ILE A 138 27.11 -6.67 4.31
C ILE A 138 28.49 -7.15 4.76
N ARG A 139 28.58 -8.25 5.53
CA ARG A 139 29.88 -8.81 5.93
C ARG A 139 30.64 -9.39 4.74
N GLU A 140 29.94 -10.13 3.88
CA GLU A 140 30.54 -10.69 2.67
C GLU A 140 30.94 -9.60 1.69
N PHE A 141 30.11 -8.57 1.54
CA PHE A 141 30.42 -7.41 0.72
C PHE A 141 31.67 -6.67 1.25
N ALA A 142 31.72 -6.38 2.55
CA ALA A 142 32.86 -5.72 3.18
C ALA A 142 34.15 -6.52 3.03
N LYS A 143 34.08 -7.85 3.22
CA LYS A 143 35.22 -8.75 3.01
C LYS A 143 35.68 -8.80 1.56
N THR A 144 34.74 -8.86 0.61
CA THR A 144 35.03 -8.94 -0.84
C THR A 144 35.79 -7.72 -1.32
N TYR A 145 35.40 -6.53 -0.85
CA TYR A 145 36.00 -5.25 -1.26
C TYR A 145 37.06 -4.72 -0.29
N ASN A 146 37.46 -5.53 0.70
CA ASN A 146 38.44 -5.18 1.72
C ASN A 146 38.12 -3.83 2.40
N LEU A 147 36.84 -3.63 2.73
CA LEU A 147 36.39 -2.47 3.48
C LEU A 147 36.91 -2.53 4.92
N SER A 148 36.97 -1.37 5.58
CA SER A 148 37.31 -1.30 7.01
C SER A 148 36.25 -1.99 7.89
N GLU A 149 36.43 -1.96 9.20
CA GLU A 149 35.31 -2.10 10.14
C GLU A 149 34.27 -0.98 9.89
N PRO A 150 32.99 -1.18 10.30
CA PRO A 150 31.96 -0.15 10.21
C PRO A 150 32.43 1.19 10.79
N TYR A 151 32.52 2.22 9.95
CA TYR A 151 33.05 3.52 10.33
C TYR A 151 32.01 4.41 11.00
N ALA A 152 30.81 4.48 10.41
CA ALA A 152 29.66 5.18 10.97
C ALA A 152 28.38 4.35 10.83
N GLY A 153 27.42 4.54 11.72
CA GLY A 153 26.12 3.91 11.56
C GLY A 153 25.00 4.56 12.38
N ASN A 154 23.77 4.30 11.94
CA ASN A 154 22.53 4.77 12.55
C ASN A 154 21.40 3.88 12.04
N PHE A 155 20.25 3.85 12.71
CA PHE A 155 19.14 2.99 12.28
C PHE A 155 17.81 3.49 12.82
N TYR A 156 16.73 3.09 12.17
CA TYR A 156 15.37 3.25 12.67
C TYR A 156 14.62 1.91 12.61
N LEU A 157 13.50 1.88 13.31
CA LEU A 157 12.55 0.77 13.29
C LEU A 157 11.33 1.20 12.46
N ALA A 158 10.83 0.32 11.60
CA ALA A 158 9.59 0.57 10.86
C ALA A 158 8.71 -0.67 10.81
N ASN A 159 7.43 -0.46 11.09
CA ASN A 159 6.37 -1.41 10.84
C ASN A 159 5.63 -1.05 9.54
N GLY A 160 4.94 -2.01 8.94
CA GLY A 160 4.15 -1.74 7.75
C GLY A 160 3.04 -0.73 8.03
N ASP A 161 2.90 0.25 7.14
CA ASP A 161 1.78 1.16 7.04
C ASP A 161 1.06 0.99 5.68
N GLU A 162 0.06 1.82 5.41
CA GLU A 162 -0.70 1.79 4.16
C GLU A 162 0.20 1.94 2.92
N TYR A 163 1.16 2.88 2.95
CA TYR A 163 2.11 3.10 1.85
C TYR A 163 2.95 1.85 1.57
N SER A 164 3.47 1.21 2.61
CA SER A 164 4.27 -0.01 2.47
C SER A 164 3.48 -1.14 1.83
N VAL A 165 2.19 -1.27 2.14
CA VAL A 165 1.36 -2.32 1.55
C VAL A 165 1.03 -2.02 0.10
N GLN A 166 0.68 -0.77 -0.24
CA GLN A 166 0.49 -0.35 -1.63
C GLN A 166 1.73 -0.68 -2.48
N LYS A 167 2.91 -0.31 -1.97
CA LYS A 167 4.18 -0.60 -2.62
C LYS A 167 4.43 -2.10 -2.78
N ARG A 168 4.10 -2.91 -1.78
CA ARG A 168 4.23 -4.38 -1.86
C ARG A 168 3.25 -5.00 -2.86
N ILE A 169 2.03 -4.48 -2.98
CA ILE A 169 1.06 -4.89 -4.00
C ILE A 169 1.61 -4.57 -5.40
N GLN A 170 2.15 -3.35 -5.60
CA GLN A 170 2.79 -2.97 -6.86
C GLN A 170 3.98 -3.86 -7.22
N MET A 171 4.73 -4.33 -6.21
CA MET A 171 5.84 -5.28 -6.38
C MET A 171 5.39 -6.74 -6.57
N GLY A 172 4.08 -7.03 -6.61
CA GLY A 172 3.56 -8.40 -6.72
C GLY A 172 3.80 -9.26 -5.47
N LEU A 173 4.14 -8.65 -4.33
CA LEU A 173 4.42 -9.33 -3.06
C LEU A 173 3.14 -9.51 -2.21
N SER A 174 1.99 -9.64 -2.86
CA SER A 174 0.65 -9.69 -2.26
C SER A 174 0.21 -11.10 -1.78
N ASN A 175 1.06 -12.11 -1.89
CA ASN A 175 0.67 -13.50 -1.58
C ASN A 175 1.00 -13.84 -0.10
N GLY A 176 -0.04 -14.09 0.70
CA GLY A 176 0.08 -14.64 2.08
C GLY A 176 -0.31 -13.66 3.20
N SER A 177 -0.49 -14.19 4.42
CA SER A 177 -1.13 -13.65 5.66
C SER A 177 -1.04 -12.15 5.96
N PHE A 178 -0.08 -11.43 5.40
CA PHE A 178 0.17 -10.01 5.60
C PHE A 178 -0.89 -9.09 4.96
N VAL A 179 -1.43 -9.47 3.80
CA VAL A 179 -2.51 -8.71 3.15
C VAL A 179 -3.79 -8.81 3.97
N ILE A 180 -4.07 -9.99 4.52
CA ILE A 180 -5.26 -10.23 5.35
C ILE A 180 -5.21 -9.41 6.64
N GLU A 181 -4.07 -9.29 7.31
CA GLU A 181 -3.96 -8.51 8.56
C GLU A 181 -4.14 -6.99 8.34
N LEU A 182 -3.67 -6.43 7.22
CA LEU A 182 -3.95 -5.02 6.93
C LEU A 182 -5.40 -4.81 6.51
N THR A 183 -5.95 -5.63 5.60
CA THR A 183 -7.37 -5.56 5.24
C THR A 183 -8.23 -5.67 6.49
N TYR A 184 -7.84 -6.53 7.44
CA TYR A 184 -8.44 -6.63 8.77
C TYR A 184 -8.41 -5.29 9.50
N LYS A 185 -7.23 -4.72 9.74
CA LYS A 185 -7.08 -3.45 10.49
C LYS A 185 -7.86 -2.31 9.85
N VAL A 186 -7.77 -2.16 8.52
CA VAL A 186 -8.44 -1.08 7.81
C VAL A 186 -9.96 -1.23 7.84
N MET A 187 -10.48 -2.44 7.58
CA MET A 187 -11.91 -2.69 7.56
C MET A 187 -12.53 -2.52 8.95
N GLU A 188 -11.82 -2.86 10.03
CA GLU A 188 -12.24 -2.58 11.41
C GLU A 188 -12.13 -1.10 11.79
N GLN A 189 -11.01 -0.44 11.46
CA GLN A 189 -10.79 0.98 11.77
C GLN A 189 -11.85 1.87 11.10
N ASN A 190 -12.24 1.52 9.88
CA ASN A 190 -13.31 2.19 9.14
C ASN A 190 -14.70 1.64 9.48
N LYS A 191 -14.82 0.74 10.47
CA LYS A 191 -16.06 0.07 10.89
C LYS A 191 -16.83 -0.61 9.76
N VAL A 192 -16.19 -0.94 8.64
CA VAL A 192 -16.79 -1.79 7.60
C VAL A 192 -17.19 -3.13 8.21
N VAL A 193 -16.33 -3.64 9.09
CA VAL A 193 -16.68 -4.64 10.10
C VAL A 193 -16.82 -3.89 11.43
N PRO A 194 -17.97 -3.95 12.13
CA PRO A 194 -19.14 -4.76 11.86
C PRO A 194 -20.33 -3.97 11.27
N ASP A 195 -20.16 -2.78 10.65
CA ASP A 195 -21.34 -2.02 10.19
C ASP A 195 -21.95 -2.58 8.89
N VAL A 196 -21.10 -3.05 7.97
CA VAL A 196 -21.50 -3.39 6.58
C VAL A 196 -21.39 -4.89 6.31
N ILE A 197 -20.35 -5.55 6.81
CA ILE A 197 -20.14 -7.00 6.70
C ILE A 197 -19.70 -7.61 8.04
N ASP A 198 -19.94 -8.91 8.21
CA ASP A 198 -19.66 -9.61 9.47
C ASP A 198 -18.27 -10.27 9.50
N THR A 199 -17.69 -10.53 8.33
CA THR A 199 -16.38 -11.17 8.20
C THR A 199 -15.52 -10.44 7.19
N ILE A 200 -14.21 -10.52 7.40
CA ILE A 200 -13.24 -9.79 6.59
C ILE A 200 -12.97 -10.56 5.29
N PRO A 201 -13.02 -9.89 4.13
CA PRO A 201 -12.72 -10.55 2.87
C PRO A 201 -11.30 -11.10 2.85
N LYS A 202 -11.13 -12.31 2.30
CA LYS A 202 -9.83 -13.00 2.25
C LYS A 202 -8.91 -12.48 1.14
N HIS A 203 -9.48 -11.76 0.18
CA HIS A 203 -8.79 -11.20 -0.97
C HIS A 203 -9.04 -9.69 -1.09
N ILE A 204 -8.18 -9.00 -1.85
CA ILE A 204 -8.39 -7.60 -2.21
C ILE A 204 -8.89 -7.54 -3.65
N ILE A 205 -9.92 -6.73 -3.89
CA ILE A 205 -10.30 -6.28 -5.22
C ILE A 205 -9.44 -5.07 -5.59
N LYS A 206 -8.71 -5.13 -6.70
CA LYS A 206 -8.04 -3.97 -7.29
C LYS A 206 -9.08 -3.13 -8.01
N VAL A 207 -9.05 -1.83 -7.82
CA VAL A 207 -9.96 -0.88 -8.46
C VAL A 207 -9.13 0.28 -8.97
N HIS A 208 -9.12 0.45 -10.29
CA HIS A 208 -8.35 1.49 -10.98
C HIS A 208 -9.28 2.38 -11.79
N TYR A 209 -9.20 3.69 -11.53
CA TYR A 209 -9.95 4.71 -12.25
C TYR A 209 -9.15 5.28 -13.40
N SER A 210 -9.83 5.60 -14.51
CA SER A 210 -9.23 6.22 -15.70
C SER A 210 -8.59 7.59 -15.45
N SER A 211 -8.91 8.24 -14.32
CA SER A 211 -8.24 9.44 -13.81
C SER A 211 -6.81 9.20 -13.32
N GLY A 212 -6.36 7.94 -13.25
CA GLY A 212 -5.02 7.55 -12.83
C GLY A 212 -4.90 7.25 -11.34
N VAL A 213 -6.01 7.11 -10.61
CA VAL A 213 -6.01 6.78 -9.18
C VAL A 213 -6.50 5.36 -8.90
N ASP A 214 -5.93 4.75 -7.87
CA ASP A 214 -6.33 3.43 -7.37
C ASP A 214 -7.06 3.55 -6.04
N VAL A 215 -7.98 2.64 -5.79
CA VAL A 215 -8.56 2.43 -4.44
C VAL A 215 -7.59 1.59 -3.62
N ASN A 216 -7.16 2.14 -2.50
CA ASN A 216 -6.13 1.54 -1.66
C ASN A 216 -6.56 1.57 -0.19
N LEU A 217 -7.43 0.64 0.20
CA LEU A 217 -7.73 0.33 1.60
C LEU A 217 -7.92 1.57 2.51
N GLY A 218 -8.83 2.46 2.15
CA GLY A 218 -9.23 3.61 2.97
C GLY A 218 -8.60 4.94 2.57
N ASN A 219 -7.80 5.00 1.50
CA ASN A 219 -7.31 6.26 0.95
C ASN A 219 -8.45 7.26 0.66
N GLU A 220 -8.15 8.56 0.76
CA GLU A 220 -9.11 9.62 0.43
C GLU A 220 -9.07 9.90 -1.09
N LEU A 221 -10.21 9.75 -1.77
CA LEU A 221 -10.37 10.07 -3.19
C LEU A 221 -11.51 11.08 -3.37
N THR A 222 -11.31 12.07 -4.25
CA THR A 222 -12.33 13.09 -4.48
C THR A 222 -13.41 12.58 -5.44
N PRO A 223 -14.67 13.04 -5.28
CA PRO A 223 -15.76 12.71 -6.21
C PRO A 223 -15.44 12.92 -7.68
N LEU A 224 -14.67 13.96 -8.03
CA LEU A 224 -14.23 14.21 -9.40
C LEU A 224 -13.34 13.08 -9.95
N LEU A 225 -12.41 12.56 -9.14
CA LEU A 225 -11.45 11.53 -9.57
C LEU A 225 -12.14 10.18 -9.83
N VAL A 226 -13.25 9.93 -9.13
CA VAL A 226 -13.99 8.65 -9.16
C VAL A 226 -15.36 8.79 -9.84
N LYS A 227 -15.51 9.77 -10.72
CA LYS A 227 -16.82 10.04 -11.35
C LYS A 227 -17.23 8.97 -12.37
N ASP A 228 -16.26 8.36 -13.04
CA ASP A 228 -16.45 7.38 -14.12
C ASP A 228 -16.22 5.95 -13.60
N GLU A 229 -16.82 4.96 -14.26
CA GLU A 229 -16.71 3.55 -13.87
C GLU A 229 -15.24 3.08 -13.88
N PRO A 230 -14.76 2.43 -12.80
CA PRO A 230 -13.40 1.91 -12.73
C PRO A 230 -13.26 0.56 -13.44
N THR A 231 -12.03 0.24 -13.81
CA THR A 231 -11.64 -1.16 -14.07
C THR A 231 -11.40 -1.87 -12.75
N VAL A 232 -11.81 -3.13 -12.65
CA VAL A 232 -11.64 -3.93 -11.42
C VAL A 232 -11.08 -5.31 -11.72
N GLU A 233 -10.30 -5.84 -10.78
CA GLU A 233 -9.67 -7.16 -10.89
C GLU A 233 -9.62 -7.84 -9.51
N TRP A 234 -9.86 -9.15 -9.47
CA TRP A 234 -9.61 -9.99 -8.30
C TRP A 234 -9.14 -11.38 -8.73
N VAL A 235 -8.57 -12.14 -7.79
CA VAL A 235 -8.17 -13.53 -8.03
C VAL A 235 -9.41 -14.39 -8.16
N ALA A 236 -9.84 -14.70 -9.37
CA ALA A 236 -11.03 -15.51 -9.63
C ALA A 236 -10.71 -17.00 -9.81
N GLU A 237 -11.63 -17.85 -9.37
CA GLU A 237 -11.57 -19.29 -9.61
C GLU A 237 -12.23 -19.64 -10.94
N GLU A 238 -11.64 -20.61 -11.64
CA GLU A 238 -12.15 -21.07 -12.93
C GLU A 238 -13.55 -21.68 -12.78
N GLY A 239 -14.46 -21.31 -13.69
CA GLY A 239 -15.84 -21.80 -13.70
C GLY A 239 -16.75 -21.23 -12.59
N VAL A 240 -16.25 -20.29 -11.76
CA VAL A 240 -17.03 -19.67 -10.69
C VAL A 240 -17.64 -18.35 -11.16
N TYR A 241 -18.89 -18.10 -10.76
CA TYR A 241 -19.56 -16.83 -10.95
C TYR A 241 -19.43 -15.95 -9.70
N TYR A 242 -19.37 -14.64 -9.91
CA TYR A 242 -19.19 -13.66 -8.85
C TYR A 242 -20.26 -12.56 -8.90
N THR A 243 -20.52 -11.98 -7.73
CA THR A 243 -21.28 -10.74 -7.57
C THR A 243 -20.32 -9.65 -7.13
N LEU A 244 -20.37 -8.49 -7.79
CA LEU A 244 -19.68 -7.25 -7.40
C LEU A 244 -20.68 -6.24 -6.85
N VAL A 245 -20.35 -5.63 -5.72
CA VAL A 245 -21.13 -4.57 -5.08
C VAL A 245 -20.21 -3.40 -4.74
N MET A 246 -20.61 -2.17 -5.09
CA MET A 246 -20.09 -0.94 -4.51
C MET A 246 -21.20 -0.30 -3.67
N THR A 247 -20.93 -0.04 -2.39
CA THR A 247 -21.93 0.44 -1.44
C THR A 247 -21.44 1.62 -0.58
N ASP A 248 -22.35 2.53 -0.25
CA ASP A 248 -22.15 3.68 0.65
C ASP A 248 -23.08 3.52 1.87
N PRO A 249 -22.54 3.19 3.06
CA PRO A 249 -23.34 3.01 4.27
C PRO A 249 -23.66 4.31 5.01
N ASP A 250 -23.10 5.45 4.58
CA ASP A 250 -23.06 6.69 5.36
C ASP A 250 -24.13 7.71 4.92
N VAL A 251 -25.21 7.24 4.29
CA VAL A 251 -26.31 8.10 3.83
C VAL A 251 -27.43 8.15 4.88
N GLY A 252 -27.29 9.09 5.82
CA GLY A 252 -28.25 9.29 6.90
C GLY A 252 -28.32 8.11 7.88
N GLU A 253 -29.17 8.20 8.90
CA GLU A 253 -29.06 7.31 10.07
C GLU A 253 -29.21 5.80 9.78
N ARG A 254 -29.79 5.38 8.64
CA ARG A 254 -30.02 3.94 8.34
C ARG A 254 -29.95 3.51 6.88
N SER A 255 -29.71 4.40 5.91
CA SER A 255 -29.82 4.01 4.49
C SER A 255 -28.43 3.76 3.89
N GLU A 256 -28.15 2.50 3.58
CA GLU A 256 -27.02 2.15 2.71
C GLU A 256 -27.51 2.26 1.26
N ILE A 257 -26.66 2.80 0.38
CA ILE A 257 -26.94 3.00 -1.04
C ILE A 257 -26.03 2.09 -1.87
N LYS A 258 -26.62 1.32 -2.79
CA LYS A 258 -25.84 0.64 -3.82
C LYS A 258 -25.45 1.60 -4.95
N HIS A 259 -24.15 1.81 -5.09
CA HIS A 259 -23.53 2.60 -6.15
C HIS A 259 -23.27 1.79 -7.42
N TRP A 260 -22.98 0.49 -7.26
CA TRP A 260 -22.78 -0.44 -8.38
C TRP A 260 -23.17 -1.85 -7.94
N LEU A 261 -23.87 -2.60 -8.78
CA LEU A 261 -24.23 -3.99 -8.50
C LEU A 261 -24.25 -4.78 -9.81
N VAL A 262 -23.36 -5.76 -9.92
CA VAL A 262 -23.26 -6.65 -11.08
C VAL A 262 -23.23 -8.09 -10.56
N VAL A 263 -24.10 -8.94 -11.10
CA VAL A 263 -24.18 -10.37 -10.74
C VAL A 263 -23.74 -11.24 -11.93
N ASN A 264 -23.62 -12.54 -11.71
CA ASN A 264 -23.35 -13.51 -12.78
C ASN A 264 -22.07 -13.21 -13.57
N ILE A 265 -21.06 -12.63 -12.91
CA ILE A 265 -19.76 -12.31 -13.51
C ILE A 265 -18.96 -13.61 -13.65
N PRO A 266 -18.64 -14.10 -14.87
CA PRO A 266 -17.80 -15.27 -15.04
C PRO A 266 -16.34 -14.90 -14.75
N GLY A 267 -15.74 -15.52 -13.74
CA GLY A 267 -14.39 -15.19 -13.30
C GLY A 267 -14.29 -13.76 -12.78
N SER A 268 -13.46 -12.92 -13.41
CA SER A 268 -13.31 -11.49 -13.08
C SER A 268 -13.71 -10.54 -14.22
N ASP A 269 -14.36 -11.05 -15.27
CA ASP A 269 -14.75 -10.26 -16.44
C ASP A 269 -16.11 -9.61 -16.23
N VAL A 270 -16.11 -8.44 -15.56
CA VAL A 270 -17.32 -7.68 -15.21
C VAL A 270 -18.18 -7.35 -16.43
N SER A 271 -17.56 -7.19 -17.61
CA SER A 271 -18.28 -6.88 -18.86
C SER A 271 -19.24 -7.99 -19.32
N LYS A 272 -19.03 -9.22 -18.83
CA LYS A 272 -19.88 -10.39 -19.10
C LYS A 272 -20.93 -10.64 -18.01
N GLY A 273 -20.97 -9.82 -16.96
CA GLY A 273 -21.98 -9.92 -15.91
C GLY A 273 -23.31 -9.24 -16.26
N GLU A 274 -24.29 -9.44 -15.39
CA GLU A 274 -25.61 -8.83 -15.46
C GLU A 274 -25.66 -7.62 -14.50
N THR A 275 -25.76 -6.41 -15.05
CA THR A 275 -25.76 -5.17 -14.27
C THR A 275 -27.15 -4.88 -13.70
N LEU A 276 -27.30 -5.00 -12.38
CA LEU A 276 -28.54 -4.67 -11.65
C LEU A 276 -28.57 -3.23 -11.15
N ALA A 277 -27.42 -2.60 -10.95
CA ALA A 277 -27.32 -1.17 -10.74
C ALA A 277 -26.08 -0.66 -11.44
N ALA A 278 -26.24 0.19 -12.45
CA ALA A 278 -25.11 0.78 -13.18
C ALA A 278 -24.21 1.59 -12.25
N TYR A 279 -22.92 1.72 -12.59
CA TYR A 279 -21.98 2.47 -11.77
C TYR A 279 -22.44 3.91 -11.55
N ARG A 280 -22.28 4.38 -10.32
CA ARG A 280 -22.52 5.77 -9.93
C ARG A 280 -21.39 6.20 -9.02
N GLY A 281 -20.59 7.18 -9.45
CA GLY A 281 -19.50 7.74 -8.64
C GLY A 281 -19.97 8.34 -7.32
N SER A 282 -19.02 8.55 -6.40
CA SER A 282 -19.30 9.14 -5.09
C SER A 282 -19.87 10.55 -5.20
N GLY A 283 -20.77 10.91 -4.28
CA GLY A 283 -21.36 12.25 -4.22
C GLY A 283 -21.81 12.66 -2.82
N PRO A 284 -20.92 12.54 -1.80
CA PRO A 284 -21.25 12.91 -0.44
C PRO A 284 -21.48 14.43 -0.33
N PRO A 285 -22.11 14.93 0.75
CA PRO A 285 -22.17 16.36 1.05
C PRO A 285 -20.76 16.92 1.33
N LEU A 286 -20.60 18.25 1.23
CA LEU A 286 -19.35 18.92 1.64
C LEU A 286 -19.08 18.77 3.15
N GLU A 287 -20.16 18.78 3.93
CA GLU A 287 -20.06 18.76 5.37
C GLU A 287 -19.58 17.37 5.85
N PRO A 288 -18.65 17.33 6.82
CA PRO A 288 -18.19 16.08 7.40
C PRO A 288 -19.32 15.35 8.16
N PRO A 289 -19.18 14.04 8.42
CA PRO A 289 -18.01 13.20 8.16
C PRO A 289 -17.87 12.74 6.69
N PRO A 290 -16.67 12.32 6.23
CA PRO A 290 -16.52 11.67 4.93
C PRO A 290 -17.34 10.39 4.85
N HIS A 291 -17.81 10.05 3.65
CA HIS A 291 -18.50 8.79 3.38
C HIS A 291 -17.51 7.70 2.97
N ARG A 292 -17.81 6.46 3.35
CA ARG A 292 -17.08 5.24 2.97
C ARG A 292 -17.70 4.67 1.69
N TYR A 293 -16.86 4.37 0.71
CA TYR A 293 -17.27 3.69 -0.52
C TYR A 293 -16.58 2.35 -0.60
N ILE A 294 -17.36 1.28 -0.43
CA ILE A 294 -16.87 -0.05 -0.16
C ILE A 294 -17.17 -0.94 -1.37
N PHE A 295 -16.12 -1.54 -1.94
CA PHE A 295 -16.23 -2.57 -2.97
C PHE A 295 -16.16 -3.95 -2.31
N LEU A 296 -17.12 -4.81 -2.65
CA LEU A 296 -17.21 -6.19 -2.17
C LEU A 296 -17.46 -7.12 -3.34
N VAL A 297 -16.78 -8.26 -3.33
CA VAL A 297 -16.99 -9.36 -4.26
C VAL A 297 -17.43 -10.58 -3.48
N TYR A 298 -18.47 -11.26 -3.95
CA TYR A 298 -18.93 -12.52 -3.37
C TYR A 298 -18.87 -13.64 -4.41
N LYS A 299 -18.53 -14.86 -3.96
CA LYS A 299 -18.71 -16.06 -4.79
C LYS A 299 -20.19 -16.40 -4.85
N GLN A 300 -20.68 -16.72 -6.03
CA GLN A 300 -22.03 -17.23 -6.18
C GLN A 300 -22.04 -18.75 -6.09
N PRO A 301 -23.10 -19.36 -5.53
CA PRO A 301 -23.27 -20.82 -5.54
C PRO A 301 -23.48 -21.39 -6.95
N GLY A 302 -23.70 -20.53 -7.94
CA GLY A 302 -23.90 -20.83 -9.35
C GLY A 302 -24.36 -19.57 -10.09
N HIS A 303 -24.97 -19.74 -11.26
CA HIS A 303 -25.65 -18.64 -11.93
C HIS A 303 -26.91 -18.25 -11.13
N LEU A 304 -26.94 -17.02 -10.63
CA LEU A 304 -28.08 -16.49 -9.88
C LEU A 304 -29.28 -16.31 -10.78
N LYS A 305 -30.44 -16.63 -10.22
CA LYS A 305 -31.74 -16.20 -10.73
C LYS A 305 -32.18 -15.03 -9.85
N HIS A 306 -32.01 -13.83 -10.38
CA HIS A 306 -32.30 -12.60 -9.64
C HIS A 306 -33.70 -12.08 -9.98
N GLU A 307 -34.29 -11.30 -9.07
CA GLU A 307 -35.63 -10.71 -9.23
C GLU A 307 -35.58 -9.17 -9.25
N GLU A 308 -34.38 -8.59 -9.09
CA GLU A 308 -34.16 -7.17 -9.03
C GLU A 308 -34.38 -6.53 -10.39
N THR A 309 -35.13 -5.43 -10.41
CA THR A 309 -35.22 -4.55 -11.57
C THR A 309 -33.92 -3.76 -11.72
N PRO A 310 -33.26 -3.82 -12.89
CA PRO A 310 -32.06 -3.03 -13.15
C PRO A 310 -32.30 -1.52 -13.03
N VAL A 311 -31.36 -0.80 -12.40
CA VAL A 311 -31.43 0.66 -12.25
C VAL A 311 -30.28 1.38 -12.95
N GLY A 312 -30.62 2.44 -13.69
CA GLY A 312 -29.68 3.32 -14.39
C GLY A 312 -28.85 4.21 -13.43
N PHE A 313 -27.79 4.84 -13.96
CA PHE A 313 -26.82 5.64 -13.20
C PHE A 313 -27.41 6.90 -12.54
N ASP A 314 -28.51 7.40 -13.09
CA ASP A 314 -29.25 8.58 -12.70
C ASP A 314 -30.37 8.29 -11.68
N SER A 315 -30.83 7.04 -11.60
CA SER A 315 -31.89 6.64 -10.66
C SER A 315 -31.47 6.84 -9.20
N VAL A 316 -32.39 7.37 -8.38
CA VAL A 316 -32.31 7.38 -6.91
C VAL A 316 -33.13 6.24 -6.33
N GLU A 317 -34.33 6.03 -6.88
CA GLU A 317 -35.21 4.93 -6.50
C GLU A 317 -34.57 3.59 -6.85
N GLY A 318 -34.80 2.60 -6.00
CA GLY A 318 -34.19 1.28 -6.12
C GLY A 318 -32.71 1.21 -5.72
N ARG A 319 -32.02 2.33 -5.45
CA ARG A 319 -30.63 2.32 -4.92
C ARG A 319 -30.56 2.49 -3.40
N ILE A 320 -31.46 3.30 -2.85
CA ILE A 320 -31.57 3.57 -1.42
C ILE A 320 -32.10 2.36 -0.65
N CYS A 321 -31.92 2.36 0.68
CA CYS A 321 -32.35 1.29 1.58
C CYS A 321 -31.83 -0.10 1.18
N PHE A 322 -30.70 -0.13 0.47
CA PHE A 322 -30.00 -1.37 0.17
C PHE A 322 -29.24 -1.81 1.42
N LYS A 323 -29.09 -3.12 1.61
CA LYS A 323 -28.19 -3.69 2.61
C LYS A 323 -27.46 -4.86 1.98
N VAL A 324 -26.14 -4.75 1.80
CA VAL A 324 -25.36 -5.81 1.16
C VAL A 324 -25.49 -7.15 1.89
N ARG A 325 -25.65 -7.13 3.23
CA ARG A 325 -25.90 -8.34 4.04
C ARG A 325 -27.18 -9.04 3.67
N GLU A 326 -28.27 -8.29 3.54
CA GLU A 326 -29.58 -8.86 3.20
C GLU A 326 -29.56 -9.39 1.77
N PHE A 327 -28.86 -8.72 0.86
CA PHE A 327 -28.65 -9.22 -0.50
C PHE A 327 -27.84 -10.53 -0.52
N ALA A 328 -26.71 -10.57 0.20
CA ALA A 328 -25.87 -11.75 0.31
C ALA A 328 -26.62 -12.94 0.93
N LYS A 329 -27.44 -12.67 1.96
CA LYS A 329 -28.31 -13.66 2.59
C LYS A 329 -29.41 -14.15 1.66
N LYS A 330 -30.11 -13.25 0.96
CA LYS A 330 -31.18 -13.58 0.00
C LYS A 330 -30.70 -14.57 -1.06
N TYR A 331 -29.47 -14.39 -1.55
CA TYR A 331 -28.91 -15.21 -2.63
C TYR A 331 -27.90 -16.26 -2.18
N ASN A 332 -27.77 -16.49 -0.88
CA ASN A 332 -26.84 -17.47 -0.30
C ASN A 332 -25.39 -17.32 -0.82
N LEU A 333 -24.91 -16.08 -0.83
CA LEU A 333 -23.57 -15.74 -1.33
C LEU A 333 -22.44 -16.07 -0.33
N GLY A 334 -22.79 -16.36 0.93
CA GLY A 334 -21.84 -16.65 1.98
C GLY A 334 -21.04 -15.41 2.43
N GLU A 335 -19.78 -15.64 2.80
CA GLU A 335 -18.86 -14.58 3.23
C GLU A 335 -18.33 -13.77 2.04
N PRO A 336 -18.00 -12.47 2.22
CA PRO A 336 -17.35 -11.69 1.19
C PRO A 336 -16.00 -12.32 0.81
N TYR A 337 -15.78 -12.49 -0.48
CA TYR A 337 -14.59 -13.10 -1.04
C TYR A 337 -13.43 -12.11 -1.16
N ALA A 338 -13.70 -10.96 -1.78
CA ALA A 338 -12.73 -9.86 -1.89
C ALA A 338 -13.32 -8.52 -1.46
N GLY A 339 -12.50 -7.60 -0.97
CA GLY A 339 -12.98 -6.25 -0.66
C GLY A 339 -11.89 -5.19 -0.61
N ASN A 340 -12.32 -3.95 -0.83
CA ASN A 340 -11.49 -2.75 -0.80
C ASN A 340 -12.40 -1.54 -0.53
N LEU A 341 -11.85 -0.41 -0.12
CA LEU A 341 -12.61 0.80 0.14
C LEU A 341 -11.78 2.06 -0.09
N TYR A 342 -12.45 3.17 -0.32
CA TYR A 342 -11.90 4.52 -0.17
C TYR A 342 -12.88 5.37 0.65
N VAL A 343 -12.41 6.51 1.14
CA VAL A 343 -13.26 7.54 1.75
C VAL A 343 -13.33 8.76 0.85
N ALA A 344 -14.46 9.47 0.85
CA ALA A 344 -14.60 10.70 0.09
C ALA A 344 -15.32 11.78 0.91
N LYS A 345 -14.81 13.00 0.80
CA LYS A 345 -15.50 14.24 1.20
C LYS A 345 -16.15 14.87 -0.03
N GLY A 346 -17.18 15.68 0.18
CA GLY A 346 -17.77 16.43 -0.91
C GLY A 346 -16.75 17.41 -1.52
N ASP A 347 -16.83 17.58 -2.83
CA ASP A 347 -16.15 18.62 -3.60
C ASP A 347 -17.15 19.42 -4.44
N ALA A 348 -16.67 20.46 -5.15
CA ALA A 348 -17.50 21.29 -6.01
C ALA A 348 -18.27 20.48 -7.08
N TYR A 349 -17.68 19.41 -7.61
CA TYR A 349 -18.35 18.52 -8.57
C TYR A 349 -19.55 17.81 -7.92
N SER A 350 -19.37 17.26 -6.72
CA SER A 350 -20.43 16.58 -6.00
C SER A 350 -21.58 17.53 -5.61
N GLU A 351 -21.27 18.78 -5.25
CA GLU A 351 -22.27 19.81 -4.95
C GLU A 351 -23.11 20.18 -6.15
N GLU A 352 -22.45 20.43 -7.30
CA GLU A 352 -23.13 20.75 -8.55
C GLU A 352 -24.10 19.62 -8.93
N ARG A 353 -23.62 18.37 -8.88
CA ARG A 353 -24.42 17.17 -9.15
C ARG A 353 -25.60 17.03 -8.19
N ARG A 354 -25.43 17.41 -6.91
CA ARG A 354 -26.51 17.40 -5.91
C ARG A 354 -27.51 18.52 -6.17
N ALA A 355 -27.07 19.70 -6.59
CA ALA A 355 -27.93 20.82 -6.94
C ALA A 355 -28.80 20.50 -8.16
N GLN A 356 -28.21 19.93 -9.22
CA GLN A 356 -28.95 19.48 -10.42
C GLN A 356 -30.05 18.48 -10.06
N ARG A 357 -29.79 17.53 -9.16
CA ARG A 357 -30.80 16.56 -8.71
C ARG A 357 -31.96 17.19 -7.92
N ARG A 358 -31.66 18.13 -7.01
CA ARG A 358 -32.71 18.85 -6.27
C ARG A 358 -33.64 19.61 -7.21
N GLN A 359 -33.12 20.17 -8.29
CA GLN A 359 -33.93 20.86 -9.30
C GLN A 359 -34.80 19.92 -10.13
N GLN A 360 -34.35 18.68 -10.37
CA GLN A 360 -35.12 17.68 -11.10
C GLN A 360 -36.23 17.04 -10.25
N GLN A 361 -36.06 16.92 -8.93
CA GLN A 361 -37.07 16.38 -8.02
C GLN A 361 -38.17 17.38 -7.63
N ASN A 362 -37.95 18.67 -7.85
CA ASN A 362 -38.91 19.75 -7.58
C ASN A 362 -39.73 20.15 -8.83
N LYS A 363 -39.60 19.41 -9.93
CA LYS A 363 -40.41 19.52 -11.15
C LYS A 363 -41.25 18.26 -11.29
#